data_AF-A0A3B0XIQ6-F1
#
_entry.id   AF-A0A3B0XIQ6-F1
#
_cell.length_a   1.000
_cell.length_b   1.000
_cell.length_c   1.000
_cell.angle_alpha   90.00
_cell.angle_beta   90.00
_cell.angle_gamma   90.00
#
_symmetry.space_group_name_H-M   'P 1'
#
loop_
_entity.id
_entity.type
_entity.pdbx_description
1 polymer ?
#
loop_
_entity_poly.entity_id
_entity_poly.type
_entity_poly.pdbx_seq_one_letter_code
_entity_poly.pdbx_strand_id
1 'polypeptide(L)' 'MTKDSNPPKVQRIHTPAELGGYLREHRHEQAVTIRDASNLVSPGERFISEVERGKQIAFFNKTLQYINQLGLSQA' A
#
# COMPACT_ATOMS: atom_id res chain seq x y z
N MET A 1 -15.51 -15.58 20.95
CA MET A 1 -14.60 -14.63 21.63
C MET A 1 -14.05 -13.71 20.58
N THR A 2 -14.32 -12.43 20.76
CA THR A 2 -14.28 -11.36 19.77
C THR A 2 -12.86 -11.10 19.27
N LYS A 3 -12.69 -11.14 17.95
CA LYS A 3 -11.47 -10.72 17.26
C LYS A 3 -11.29 -9.23 17.59
N ASP A 4 -10.19 -8.87 18.23
CA ASP A 4 -9.83 -7.49 18.53
C ASP A 4 -9.75 -6.71 17.21
N SER A 5 -10.86 -6.10 16.79
CA SER A 5 -10.90 -5.11 15.72
C SER A 5 -10.37 -3.81 16.30
N ASN A 6 -9.05 -3.75 16.52
CA ASN A 6 -8.38 -2.48 16.76
C ASN A 6 -8.66 -1.61 15.53
N PRO A 7 -9.36 -0.47 15.64
CA PRO A 7 -9.53 0.42 14.51
C PRO A 7 -8.13 0.80 14.00
N PRO A 8 -7.91 0.87 12.67
CA PRO A 8 -6.61 1.24 12.14
C PRO A 8 -6.23 2.59 12.75
N LYS A 9 -5.19 2.58 13.58
CA LYS A 9 -4.64 3.78 14.21
C LYS A 9 -4.40 4.76 13.07
N VAL A 10 -5.04 5.93 13.12
CA VAL A 10 -4.90 6.95 12.08
C VAL A 10 -3.42 7.32 11.97
N GLN A 11 -2.73 6.70 11.01
CA GLN A 11 -1.31 6.87 10.79
C GLN A 11 -1.15 8.16 9.99
N ARG A 12 -0.61 9.20 10.64
CA ARG A 12 -0.26 10.43 9.92
C ARG A 12 1.04 10.18 9.16
N ILE A 13 0.96 10.24 7.83
CA ILE A 13 2.08 10.00 6.92
C ILE A 13 2.61 11.37 6.45
N HIS A 14 3.87 11.64 6.72
CA HIS A 14 4.58 12.86 6.39
C HIS A 14 5.69 12.65 5.36
N THR A 15 6.17 11.42 5.19
CA THR A 15 7.26 11.10 4.28
C THR A 15 6.94 9.97 3.30
N PRO A 16 7.58 9.93 2.12
CA PRO A 16 7.48 8.79 1.21
C PRO A 16 7.90 7.45 1.84
N ALA A 17 8.89 7.47 2.76
CA ALA A 17 9.33 6.28 3.48
C ALA A 17 8.24 5.73 4.41
N GLU A 18 7.54 6.61 5.14
CA GLU A 18 6.39 6.23 5.97
C GLU A 18 5.26 5.67 5.11
N LEU A 19 4.97 6.29 3.97
CA LEU A 19 3.97 5.78 3.03
C LEU A 19 4.35 4.39 2.53
N GLY A 20 5.57 4.21 2.05
CA GLY A 20 6.06 2.95 1.52
C GLY A 20 6.01 1.81 2.54
N GLY A 21 6.43 2.10 3.78
CA GLY A 21 6.35 1.16 4.90
C GLY A 21 4.91 0.74 5.18
N TYR A 22 4.00 1.70 5.30
CA TYR A 22 2.58 1.44 5.54
C TYR A 22 1.94 0.58 4.44
N LEU A 23 2.18 0.90 3.17
CA LEU A 23 1.65 0.12 2.04
C LEU A 23 2.19 -1.32 2.04
N ARG A 24 3.49 -1.48 2.34
CA ARG A 24 4.15 -2.78 2.42
C ARG A 24 3.58 -3.64 3.54
N GLU A 25 3.41 -3.06 4.72
CA GLU A 25 2.82 -3.73 5.88
C GLU A 25 1.40 -4.21 5.55
N HIS A 26 0.56 -3.34 5.01
CA HIS A 26 -0.82 -3.70 4.64
C HIS A 26 -0.87 -4.80 3.56
N ARG A 27 0.02 -4.77 2.56
CA ARG A 27 0.11 -5.87 1.57
C ARG A 27 0.49 -7.20 2.24
N HIS A 28 1.40 -7.18 3.21
CA HIS A 28 1.82 -8.38 3.94
C HIS A 28 0.72 -8.92 4.87
N GLU A 29 -0.07 -8.04 5.50
CA GLU A 29 -1.25 -8.43 6.29
C GLU A 29 -2.29 -9.18 5.44
N GLN A 30 -2.32 -8.91 4.13
CA GLN A 30 -3.16 -9.61 3.15
C GLN A 30 -2.52 -10.89 2.59
N ALA A 31 -1.29 -11.23 2.98
CA ALA A 31 -0.50 -12.35 2.44
C ALA A 31 -0.32 -12.32 0.90
N VAL A 32 -0.28 -11.12 0.31
CA VAL A 32 -0.16 -10.90 -1.14
C VAL A 32 1.29 -10.61 -1.51
N THR A 33 1.87 -11.26 -2.53
CA THR A 33 3.22 -10.89 -3.02
C THR A 33 3.17 -9.65 -3.92
N ILE A 34 4.34 -9.04 -4.21
CA ILE A 34 4.41 -7.95 -5.20
C ILE A 34 3.89 -8.41 -6.58
N ARG A 35 4.20 -9.65 -6.96
CA ARG A 35 3.72 -10.24 -8.22
C ARG A 35 2.20 -10.36 -8.22
N ASP A 36 1.63 -10.91 -7.15
CA ASP A 36 0.18 -11.07 -7.00
C ASP A 36 -0.52 -9.70 -7.07
N ALA A 37 0.01 -8.70 -6.36
CA ALA A 37 -0.52 -7.34 -6.43
C ALA A 37 -0.43 -6.76 -7.86
N SER A 38 0.68 -6.97 -8.57
CA SER A 38 0.85 -6.45 -9.93
C SER A 38 -0.04 -7.13 -10.99
N ASN A 39 -0.54 -8.34 -10.71
CA ASN A 39 -1.40 -9.09 -11.62
C ASN A 39 -2.86 -8.60 -11.58
N LEU A 40 -3.27 -7.90 -10.52
CA LEU A 40 -4.65 -7.49 -10.31
C LEU A 40 -4.98 -6.16 -11.00
N VAL A 41 -4.03 -5.22 -11.06
CA VAL A 41 -4.17 -3.91 -11.74
C VAL A 41 -2.77 -3.37 -12.11
N SER A 42 -2.69 -2.41 -13.04
CA SER A 42 -1.55 -1.47 -13.04
C SER A 42 -1.54 -0.68 -11.74
N PRO A 43 -0.40 -0.54 -11.06
CA PRO A 43 0.95 -0.52 -11.63
C PRO A 43 1.79 -1.81 -11.42
N GLY A 44 2.70 -2.09 -12.36
CA GLY A 44 3.52 -3.32 -12.37
C GLY A 44 4.55 -3.46 -11.23
N GLU A 45 5.15 -4.66 -11.08
CA GLU A 45 6.02 -5.05 -9.96
C GLU A 45 7.10 -4.00 -9.60
N ARG A 46 7.74 -3.39 -10.61
CA ARG A 46 8.77 -2.36 -10.39
C ARG A 46 8.22 -1.16 -9.63
N PHE A 47 7.04 -0.68 -9.99
CA PHE A 47 6.45 0.46 -9.29
C PHE A 47 6.15 0.10 -7.84
N ILE A 48 5.52 -1.05 -7.60
CA ILE A 48 5.17 -1.52 -6.26
C ILE A 48 6.43 -1.65 -5.40
N SER A 49 7.50 -2.25 -5.92
CA SER A 49 8.79 -2.33 -5.24
C SER A 49 9.38 -0.96 -4.89
N GLU A 50 9.29 0.01 -5.80
CA GLU A 50 9.87 1.35 -5.60
C GLU A 50 9.05 2.17 -4.61
N VAL A 51 7.71 2.14 -4.70
CA VAL A 51 6.83 2.88 -3.78
C VAL A 51 6.91 2.33 -2.36
N GLU A 52 6.95 1.00 -2.19
CA GLU A 52 7.12 0.36 -0.87
C GLU A 52 8.46 0.66 -0.22
N ARG A 53 9.49 0.97 -1.02
CA ARG A 53 10.80 1.43 -0.52
C ARG A 53 10.85 2.93 -0.23
N GLY A 54 9.72 3.63 -0.39
CA GLY A 54 9.63 5.07 -0.16
C GLY A 54 10.39 5.91 -1.17
N LYS A 55 10.60 5.40 -2.38
CA LYS A 55 11.21 6.20 -3.45
C LYS A 55 10.28 7.37 -3.77
N GLN A 56 10.84 8.58 -3.89
CA GLN A 56 10.13 9.73 -4.44
C GLN A 56 9.90 9.51 -5.94
N ILE A 57 8.84 8.77 -6.29
CA ILE A 57 8.46 8.49 -7.67
C ILE A 57 7.25 9.35 -8.06
N ALA A 58 7.34 10.01 -9.22
CA ALA A 58 6.48 11.10 -9.64
C ALA A 58 5.08 10.69 -10.16
N PHE A 59 4.53 9.54 -9.78
CA PHE A 59 3.24 9.06 -10.30
C PHE A 59 2.18 9.00 -9.21
N PHE A 60 1.71 10.17 -8.78
CA PHE A 60 0.64 10.32 -7.80
C PHE A 60 -0.59 9.45 -8.15
N ASN A 61 -0.98 9.43 -9.42
CA ASN A 61 -2.07 8.59 -9.92
C ASN A 61 -1.87 7.09 -9.68
N LYS A 62 -0.66 6.56 -9.91
CA LYS A 62 -0.34 5.14 -9.68
C LYS A 62 -0.30 4.82 -8.19
N THR A 63 0.17 5.75 -7.37
CA THR A 63 0.14 5.61 -5.91
C THR A 63 -1.29 5.52 -5.41
N LEU A 64 -2.19 6.39 -5.90
CA LEU A 64 -3.62 6.31 -5.57
C LEU A 64 -4.26 5.01 -6.03
N GLN A 65 -3.99 4.55 -7.25
CA GLN A 65 -4.49 3.25 -7.73
C GLN A 65 -4.05 2.10 -6.82
N TYR A 66 -2.79 2.11 -6.41
CA TYR A 66 -2.27 1.08 -5.52
C TYR A 66 -2.88 1.14 -4.10
N ILE A 67 -3.08 2.35 -3.55
CA ILE A 67 -3.82 2.57 -2.29
C ILE A 67 -5.24 1.99 -2.39
N ASN A 68 -5.95 2.30 -3.48
CA ASN A 68 -7.31 1.79 -3.68
C ASN A 68 -7.34 0.27 -3.79
N GLN A 69 -6.38 -0.31 -4.52
CA GLN A 69 -6.25 -1.75 -4.67
C GLN A 69 -6.00 -2.47 -3.34
N LEU A 70 -5.22 -1.86 -2.45
CA LEU A 70 -5.01 -2.38 -1.10
C LEU A 70 -6.25 -2.22 -0.21
N GLY A 71 -7.34 -1.59 -0.69
CA GLY A 71 -8.55 -1.33 0.10
C GLY A 71 -8.40 -0.18 1.09
N LEU A 72 -7.42 0.69 0.88
CA LEU A 72 -7.08 1.79 1.81
C LEU A 72 -7.77 3.12 1.46
N SER A 73 -8.44 3.20 0.31
CA SER A 73 -9.30 4.33 -0.02
C SER A 73 -10.68 4.15 0.62
N GLN A 74 -11.07 5.07 1.49
CA GLN A 74 -12.43 5.11 2.02
C GLN A 74 -13.41 5.59 0.95
N ALA A 75 -14.63 5.06 0.98
CA ALA A 75 -15.78 5.58 0.26
C ALA A 75 -16.27 6.89 0.89
#